data_AF-Q74KY6-F1
#
_entry.id   AF-Q74KY6-F1
#
_cell.length_a   1.000
_cell.length_b   1.000
_cell.length_c   1.000
_cell.angle_alpha   90.00
_cell.angle_beta   90.00
_cell.angle_gamma   90.00
#
_symmetry.space_group_name_H-M   'P 1'
#
loop_
_entity.id
_entity.type
_entity.pdbx_description
1 polymer ?
#
loop_
_entity_poly.entity_id
_entity_poly.type
_entity_poly.pdbx_seq_one_letter_code
_entity_poly.pdbx_strand_id
1 'polypeptide(L)'
;MEEKEVLKKLGFKDEASLQQVDQLKNYELNYVDDHFDLVEKNKAAVQNSVNRLSNAQQFMPIFYYSVYGRVIISGWRALLNINSNDLNKNETKSKSDLRHNQSWISAKSDENNVSSIDRLMLGKKATVLIDEKEQEAGLSRLKVDRGHILGKFSNLLSQIEQFLGDEQNVNNVDIYPQFKRANENAKNDHGQLYFEHLIGKHKDTPIYYEAEAIFANFDDKVPIGTRIKIVKIEKENTKYIIAPNEDEISFHVFIPNCDYAEKDPKSVLKSENTVDDYRTFFKGGNLNSLKWK
;
A
#
# COMPACT_ATOMS: atom_id res chain seq x y z
N MET A 1 -11.58 -15.47 4.79
CA MET A 1 -10.76 -16.47 5.56
C MET A 1 -11.13 -16.34 7.04
N GLU A 2 -10.74 -17.23 7.97
CA GLU A 2 -10.91 -16.90 9.39
C GLU A 2 -9.89 -15.83 9.81
N GLU A 3 -10.31 -14.85 10.60
CA GLU A 3 -9.45 -13.74 11.05
C GLU A 3 -8.12 -14.22 11.64
N LYS A 4 -8.18 -15.24 12.49
CA LYS A 4 -7.00 -15.83 13.14
C LYS A 4 -5.96 -16.32 12.12
N GLU A 5 -6.40 -16.88 11.01
CA GLU A 5 -5.51 -17.34 9.94
C GLU A 5 -4.88 -16.17 9.17
N VAL A 6 -5.61 -15.07 9.02
CA VAL A 6 -5.08 -13.83 8.45
C VAL A 6 -4.03 -13.21 9.40
N LEU A 7 -4.34 -13.07 10.68
CA LEU A 7 -3.41 -12.55 11.69
C LEU A 7 -2.10 -13.38 11.71
N LYS A 8 -2.21 -14.71 11.66
CA LYS A 8 -1.05 -15.61 11.54
C LYS A 8 -0.19 -15.25 10.33
N LYS A 9 -0.82 -15.03 9.17
CA LYS A 9 -0.15 -14.66 7.91
C LYS A 9 0.42 -13.26 7.89
N LEU A 10 -0.05 -12.38 8.77
CA LEU A 10 0.51 -11.06 9.01
C LEU A 10 1.67 -11.10 10.01
N GLY A 11 1.95 -12.25 10.62
CA GLY A 11 2.98 -12.41 11.64
C GLY A 11 2.52 -11.98 13.04
N PHE A 12 1.21 -12.05 13.32
CA PHE A 12 0.61 -11.72 14.62
C PHE A 12 -0.16 -12.91 15.20
N LYS A 13 -0.25 -12.97 16.53
CA LYS A 13 -0.98 -14.02 17.26
C LYS A 13 -2.44 -13.64 17.52
N ASP A 14 -2.71 -12.35 17.59
CA ASP A 14 -4.00 -11.78 17.97
C ASP A 14 -4.17 -10.37 17.38
N GLU A 15 -5.42 -9.91 17.35
CA GLU A 15 -5.82 -8.59 16.85
C GLU A 15 -5.22 -7.45 17.70
N ALA A 16 -5.11 -7.65 19.03
CA ALA A 16 -4.54 -6.66 19.93
C ALA A 16 -3.09 -6.29 19.56
N SER A 17 -2.30 -7.26 19.10
CA SER A 17 -0.94 -7.03 18.62
C SER A 17 -0.92 -6.28 17.29
N LEU A 18 -1.85 -6.55 16.37
CA LEU A 18 -1.98 -5.80 15.12
C LEU A 18 -2.40 -4.35 15.39
N GLN A 19 -3.30 -4.14 16.34
CA GLN A 19 -3.80 -2.83 16.77
C GLN A 19 -2.70 -1.96 17.41
N GLN A 20 -1.57 -2.54 17.84
CA GLN A 20 -0.40 -1.81 18.35
C GLN A 20 0.52 -1.28 17.25
N VAL A 21 0.35 -1.71 15.99
CA VAL A 21 1.13 -1.20 14.86
C VAL A 21 0.93 0.31 14.76
N ASP A 22 2.03 1.07 14.67
CA ASP A 22 2.01 2.53 14.76
C ASP A 22 1.10 3.20 13.71
N GLN A 23 1.06 2.63 12.51
CA GLN A 23 0.22 3.12 11.42
C GLN A 23 -1.25 2.70 11.56
N LEU A 24 -1.60 1.74 12.44
CA LEU A 24 -2.97 1.24 12.63
C LEU A 24 -3.60 1.61 13.98
N LYS A 25 -2.80 2.00 14.99
CA LYS A 25 -3.26 2.26 16.37
C LYS A 25 -4.37 3.29 16.53
N ASN A 26 -4.52 4.20 15.56
CA ASN A 26 -5.53 5.26 15.57
C ASN A 26 -6.88 4.83 14.97
N TYR A 27 -7.00 3.58 14.54
CA TYR A 27 -8.23 3.01 13.99
C TYR A 27 -8.75 1.91 14.90
N GLU A 28 -10.03 1.60 14.81
CA GLU A 28 -10.60 0.34 15.28
C GLU A 28 -10.65 -0.60 14.10
N LEU A 29 -10.19 -1.84 14.28
CA LEU A 29 -10.16 -2.87 13.25
C LEU A 29 -11.36 -3.79 13.44
N ASN A 30 -12.13 -4.02 12.38
CA ASN A 30 -13.19 -5.02 12.38
C ASN A 30 -12.96 -5.94 11.19
N TYR A 31 -12.69 -7.22 11.45
CA TYR A 31 -12.50 -8.18 10.36
C TYR A 31 -13.84 -8.57 9.73
N VAL A 32 -14.01 -8.26 8.45
CA VAL A 32 -15.24 -8.51 7.68
C VAL A 32 -14.86 -9.31 6.43
N ASP A 33 -15.34 -10.56 6.39
CA ASP A 33 -15.05 -11.59 5.38
C ASP A 33 -13.56 -11.96 5.23
N ASP A 34 -12.75 -10.98 4.80
CA ASP A 34 -11.41 -11.19 4.29
C ASP A 34 -10.48 -9.96 4.36
N HIS A 35 -11.00 -8.81 4.75
CA HIS A 35 -10.26 -7.58 5.00
C HIS A 35 -10.67 -7.02 6.35
N PHE A 36 -9.95 -5.99 6.81
CA PHE A 36 -10.33 -5.27 8.03
C PHE A 36 -10.97 -3.95 7.65
N ASP A 37 -12.22 -3.73 8.06
CA ASP A 37 -12.81 -2.40 8.09
C ASP A 37 -12.14 -1.57 9.18
N LEU A 38 -11.91 -0.30 8.89
CA LEU A 38 -11.22 0.65 9.75
C LEU A 38 -12.13 1.82 10.11
N VAL A 39 -12.37 1.98 11.40
CA VAL A 39 -13.08 3.16 11.92
C VAL A 39 -12.08 4.12 12.55
N GLU A 40 -12.10 5.38 12.11
CA GLU A 40 -11.25 6.43 12.68
C GLU A 40 -11.68 6.81 14.10
N LYS A 41 -10.72 6.79 15.03
CA LYS A 41 -10.92 7.36 16.36
C LYS A 41 -11.02 8.89 16.34
N ASN A 42 -10.48 9.55 15.29
CA ASN A 42 -10.54 11.01 15.11
C ASN A 42 -10.92 11.40 13.66
N LYS A 43 -12.19 11.78 13.46
CA LYS A 43 -12.76 12.15 12.15
C LYS A 43 -12.24 13.48 11.57
N ALA A 44 -11.65 14.37 12.38
CA ALA A 44 -11.22 15.70 11.92
C ALA A 44 -9.98 15.65 10.99
N ALA A 45 -9.21 14.55 11.01
CA ALA A 45 -7.98 14.42 10.25
C ALA A 45 -8.21 14.47 8.72
N VAL A 46 -9.28 13.84 8.22
CA VAL A 46 -9.55 13.74 6.78
C VAL A 46 -9.97 15.07 6.19
N GLN A 47 -10.86 15.82 6.83
CA GLN A 47 -11.26 17.13 6.33
C GLN A 47 -10.07 18.09 6.26
N ASN A 48 -9.13 17.99 7.19
CA ASN A 48 -7.88 18.76 7.14
C ASN A 48 -7.02 18.39 5.92
N SER A 49 -6.92 17.11 5.57
CA SER A 49 -6.23 16.65 4.35
C SER A 49 -6.92 17.16 3.08
N VAL A 50 -8.26 17.04 2.99
CA VAL A 50 -9.04 17.56 1.86
C VAL A 50 -8.83 19.06 1.69
N ASN A 51 -8.87 19.82 2.78
CA ASN A 51 -8.63 21.27 2.78
C ASN A 51 -7.22 21.62 2.28
N ARG A 52 -6.18 20.88 2.72
CA ARG A 52 -4.79 21.11 2.28
C ARG A 52 -4.62 20.84 0.79
N LEU A 53 -5.13 19.70 0.31
CA LEU A 53 -5.05 19.33 -1.10
C LEU A 53 -5.76 20.36 -1.98
N SER A 54 -7.00 20.74 -1.62
CA SER A 54 -7.79 21.72 -2.37
C SER A 54 -7.10 23.09 -2.52
N ASN A 55 -6.28 23.48 -1.52
CA ASN A 55 -5.64 24.79 -1.49
C ASN A 55 -4.23 24.84 -2.09
N ALA A 56 -3.58 23.71 -2.33
CA ALA A 56 -2.15 23.69 -2.65
C ALA A 56 -1.79 22.74 -3.79
N GLN A 57 -2.32 21.53 -3.82
CA GLN A 57 -1.88 20.46 -4.73
C GLN A 57 -2.85 19.29 -4.77
N GLN A 58 -2.91 18.59 -5.90
CA GLN A 58 -3.85 17.47 -6.09
C GLN A 58 -3.48 16.21 -5.29
N PHE A 59 -2.23 16.06 -4.86
CA PHE A 59 -1.76 14.92 -4.06
C PHE A 59 -0.74 15.34 -3.00
N MET A 60 -0.56 14.49 -1.99
CA MET A 60 0.39 14.66 -0.90
C MET A 60 1.00 13.31 -0.49
N PRO A 61 2.31 13.23 -0.22
CA PRO A 61 2.89 12.03 0.34
C PRO A 61 2.40 11.77 1.78
N ILE A 62 2.34 10.50 2.15
CA ILE A 62 2.21 10.03 3.53
C ILE A 62 3.60 9.64 4.00
N PHE A 63 4.04 10.24 5.10
CA PHE A 63 5.35 9.98 5.66
C PHE A 63 5.24 9.08 6.88
N TYR A 64 6.04 8.02 6.89
CA TYR A 64 6.28 7.20 8.06
C TYR A 64 7.67 7.53 8.63
N TYR A 65 7.69 8.00 9.87
CA TYR A 65 8.90 8.50 10.53
C TYR A 65 9.61 7.39 11.31
N SER A 66 10.91 7.25 11.10
CA SER A 66 11.77 6.38 11.90
C SER A 66 12.50 7.17 13.01
N VAL A 67 12.76 6.49 14.13
CA VAL A 67 13.79 6.91 15.10
C VAL A 67 15.10 7.07 14.32
N TYR A 68 15.82 8.19 14.50
CA TYR A 68 17.02 8.62 13.73
C TYR A 68 16.78 9.39 12.42
N GLY A 69 15.56 9.88 12.15
CA GLY A 69 15.36 10.93 11.14
C GLY A 69 15.26 10.46 9.69
N ARG A 70 15.14 9.14 9.46
CA ARG A 70 14.78 8.61 8.13
C ARG A 70 13.28 8.77 7.90
N VAL A 71 12.93 9.48 6.84
CA VAL A 71 11.55 9.67 6.38
C VAL A 71 11.29 8.72 5.23
N ILE A 72 10.29 7.84 5.36
CA ILE A 72 9.86 6.94 4.29
C ILE A 72 8.53 7.46 3.76
N ILE A 73 8.39 7.59 2.45
CA ILE A 73 7.07 7.77 1.83
C ILE A 73 6.39 6.40 1.85
N SER A 74 5.39 6.25 2.71
CA SER A 74 4.61 5.01 2.87
C SER A 74 3.33 5.02 2.04
N GLY A 75 3.01 6.14 1.37
CA GLY A 75 1.86 6.20 0.49
C GLY A 75 1.46 7.60 0.09
N TRP A 76 0.21 7.75 -0.35
CA TRP A 76 -0.27 8.94 -1.03
C TRP A 76 -1.70 9.29 -0.62
N ARG A 77 -1.96 10.59 -0.50
CA ARG A 77 -3.29 11.20 -0.45
C ARG A 77 -3.52 11.92 -1.76
N ALA A 78 -4.72 11.83 -2.33
CA ALA A 78 -5.05 12.46 -3.60
C ALA A 78 -6.51 12.88 -3.67
N LEU A 79 -6.77 13.97 -4.40
CA LEU A 79 -8.10 14.30 -4.91
C LEU A 79 -8.22 13.76 -6.33
N LEU A 80 -9.14 12.84 -6.53
CA LEU A 80 -9.40 12.16 -7.79
C LEU A 80 -10.70 12.69 -8.41
N ASN A 81 -10.79 12.62 -9.74
CA ASN A 81 -11.98 13.02 -10.50
C ASN A 81 -12.43 14.47 -10.20
N ILE A 82 -11.48 15.34 -9.83
CA ILE A 82 -11.70 16.77 -9.64
C ILE A 82 -11.35 17.56 -10.91
N ASN A 83 -11.94 18.74 -11.07
CA ASN A 83 -11.49 19.66 -12.11
C ASN A 83 -10.19 20.32 -11.65
N SER A 84 -9.09 20.14 -12.40
CA SER A 84 -7.78 20.69 -12.03
C SER A 84 -7.74 22.23 -11.96
N ASN A 85 -8.72 22.92 -12.55
CA ASN A 85 -8.87 24.37 -12.44
C ASN A 85 -9.47 24.81 -11.09
N ASP A 86 -10.01 23.88 -10.30
CA ASP A 86 -10.59 24.15 -8.99
C ASP A 86 -9.53 24.23 -7.88
N LEU A 87 -8.28 23.87 -8.18
CA LEU A 87 -7.17 23.98 -7.24
C LEU A 87 -6.67 25.42 -7.19
N ASN A 88 -6.54 25.97 -5.97
CA ASN A 88 -5.87 27.25 -5.75
C ASN A 88 -4.37 27.10 -5.98
N LYS A 89 -3.92 27.23 -7.23
CA LYS A 89 -2.51 27.14 -7.61
C LYS A 89 -1.78 28.42 -7.23
N ASN A 90 -1.46 28.59 -5.95
CA ASN A 90 -0.43 29.56 -5.56
C ASN A 90 0.90 29.06 -6.14
N GLU A 91 1.36 29.73 -7.21
CA GLU A 91 2.62 29.57 -7.92
C GLU A 91 3.43 28.31 -7.56
N THR A 92 3.35 27.29 -8.41
CA THR A 92 4.38 26.24 -8.48
C THR A 92 5.72 26.92 -8.74
N LYS A 93 6.54 27.07 -7.70
CA LYS A 93 7.93 27.54 -7.82
C LYS A 93 8.62 26.74 -8.94
N SER A 94 9.31 27.47 -9.82
CA SER A 94 10.17 26.92 -10.87
C SER A 94 11.01 25.75 -10.34
N LYS A 95 10.87 24.59 -10.99
CA LYS A 95 11.31 23.25 -10.57
C LYS A 95 12.81 22.96 -10.73
N SER A 96 13.69 23.96 -10.79
CA SER A 96 15.09 23.73 -11.24
C SER A 96 16.11 23.37 -10.17
N ASP A 97 15.82 23.52 -8.86
CA ASP A 97 16.91 23.57 -7.86
C ASP A 97 16.81 22.52 -6.73
N LEU A 98 15.89 21.56 -6.81
CA LEU A 98 15.80 20.50 -5.81
C LEU A 98 16.72 19.33 -6.22
N ARG A 99 17.80 19.10 -5.45
CA ARG A 99 18.67 17.93 -5.58
C ARG A 99 18.09 16.77 -4.79
N HIS A 100 18.06 15.57 -5.36
CA HIS A 100 17.08 14.57 -4.91
C HIS A 100 17.57 13.19 -4.47
N ASN A 101 18.84 12.82 -4.38
CA ASN A 101 19.33 11.47 -3.97
C ASN A 101 18.75 10.26 -4.73
N GLN A 102 19.56 9.22 -4.90
CA GLN A 102 19.19 7.99 -5.63
C GLN A 102 18.05 7.21 -4.95
N SER A 103 17.18 6.64 -5.79
CA SER A 103 15.99 5.88 -5.37
C SER A 103 16.32 4.54 -4.64
N TRP A 104 15.47 4.03 -3.72
CA TRP A 104 15.70 2.79 -2.93
C TRP A 104 16.14 1.56 -3.76
N ILE A 105 15.43 1.25 -4.85
CA ILE A 105 15.72 0.13 -5.75
C ILE A 105 17.08 0.30 -6.45
N SER A 106 17.50 1.52 -6.78
CA SER A 106 18.80 1.79 -7.40
C SER A 106 19.94 1.88 -6.39
N ALA A 107 19.70 2.37 -5.16
CA ALA A 107 20.70 2.31 -4.09
C ALA A 107 21.05 0.87 -3.70
N LYS A 108 20.09 -0.07 -3.82
CA LYS A 108 20.31 -1.50 -3.54
C LYS A 108 20.86 -2.32 -4.71
N SER A 109 20.83 -1.81 -5.95
CA SER A 109 21.37 -2.57 -7.09
C SER A 109 22.89 -2.71 -7.07
N ASP A 110 23.57 -1.83 -6.34
CA ASP A 110 25.03 -1.76 -6.25
C ASP A 110 25.61 -2.51 -5.04
N GLU A 111 24.78 -3.11 -4.18
CA GLU A 111 25.24 -3.84 -2.99
C GLU A 111 25.14 -5.36 -3.15
N ASN A 112 26.18 -6.07 -2.69
CA ASN A 112 26.25 -7.54 -2.63
C ASN A 112 25.25 -8.18 -1.63
N ASN A 113 24.26 -7.43 -1.12
CA ASN A 113 23.39 -7.85 0.00
C ASN A 113 21.90 -7.54 -0.21
N VAL A 114 21.40 -7.69 -1.44
CA VAL A 114 19.96 -7.62 -1.77
C VAL A 114 19.23 -8.87 -1.31
N SER A 115 18.11 -8.68 -0.61
CA SER A 115 17.24 -9.79 -0.22
C SER A 115 16.61 -10.46 -1.45
N SER A 116 16.10 -11.67 -1.30
CA SER A 116 15.45 -12.38 -2.40
C SER A 116 14.23 -11.64 -2.94
N ILE A 117 13.46 -10.93 -2.08
CA ILE A 117 12.34 -10.12 -2.56
C ILE A 117 12.83 -8.88 -3.32
N ASP A 118 13.91 -8.22 -2.87
CA ASP A 118 14.51 -7.08 -3.58
C ASP A 118 14.91 -7.49 -5.02
N ARG A 119 15.47 -8.71 -5.19
CA ARG A 119 15.81 -9.25 -6.53
C ARG A 119 14.58 -9.38 -7.43
N LEU A 120 13.47 -9.87 -6.90
CA LEU A 120 12.22 -9.97 -7.66
C LEU A 120 11.68 -8.59 -8.03
N MET A 121 11.75 -7.63 -7.11
CA MET A 121 11.34 -6.25 -7.36
C MET A 121 12.21 -5.58 -8.42
N LEU A 122 13.49 -5.94 -8.52
CA LEU A 122 14.41 -5.57 -9.61
C LEU A 122 14.14 -6.29 -10.94
N GLY A 123 13.18 -7.22 -10.99
CA GLY A 123 12.82 -7.97 -12.20
C GLY A 123 13.74 -9.16 -12.48
N LYS A 124 14.57 -9.53 -11.50
CA LYS A 124 15.43 -10.72 -11.55
C LYS A 124 14.69 -11.91 -10.95
N LYS A 125 15.19 -13.13 -11.19
CA LYS A 125 14.75 -14.33 -10.48
C LYS A 125 15.46 -14.44 -9.13
N ALA A 126 14.89 -15.22 -8.23
CA ALA A 126 15.48 -15.57 -6.95
C ALA A 126 15.48 -17.10 -6.78
N THR A 127 16.50 -17.62 -6.10
CA THR A 127 16.57 -19.02 -5.69
C THR A 127 15.66 -19.24 -4.48
N VAL A 128 14.66 -20.11 -4.64
CA VAL A 128 13.64 -20.38 -3.63
C VAL A 128 13.43 -21.89 -3.46
N LEU A 129 13.17 -22.34 -2.24
CA LEU A 129 12.80 -23.72 -1.91
C LEU A 129 11.31 -23.95 -2.19
N ILE A 130 11.02 -24.55 -3.35
CA ILE A 130 9.67 -24.95 -3.77
C ILE A 130 9.57 -26.46 -3.64
N ASP A 131 8.65 -26.94 -2.80
CA ASP A 131 8.56 -28.35 -2.40
C ASP A 131 9.92 -28.91 -1.95
N GLU A 132 10.62 -28.14 -1.11
CA GLU A 132 11.93 -28.48 -0.53
C GLU A 132 13.05 -28.66 -1.56
N LYS A 133 12.82 -28.22 -2.80
CA LYS A 133 13.83 -28.22 -3.88
C LYS A 133 14.19 -26.79 -4.26
N GLU A 134 15.48 -26.53 -4.38
CA GLU A 134 15.97 -25.25 -4.89
C GLU A 134 15.56 -25.04 -6.34
N GLN A 135 14.91 -23.92 -6.62
CA GLN A 135 14.45 -23.53 -7.95
C GLN A 135 14.63 -22.03 -8.16
N GLU A 136 14.95 -21.63 -9.40
CA GLU A 136 14.95 -20.23 -9.81
C GLU A 136 13.52 -19.78 -10.16
N ALA A 137 12.94 -18.91 -9.34
CA ALA A 137 11.57 -18.45 -9.50
C ALA A 137 11.50 -16.92 -9.67
N GLY A 138 10.56 -16.48 -10.51
CA GLY A 138 10.22 -15.06 -10.69
C GLY A 138 8.88 -14.72 -10.06
N LEU A 139 8.53 -13.42 -10.08
CA LEU A 139 7.27 -12.85 -9.57
C LEU A 139 6.03 -13.70 -9.90
N SER A 140 5.85 -14.04 -11.19
CA SER A 140 4.69 -14.83 -11.66
C SER A 140 4.59 -16.22 -11.02
N ARG A 141 5.70 -16.97 -10.92
CA ARG A 141 5.70 -18.33 -10.33
C ARG A 141 5.37 -18.29 -8.84
N LEU A 142 5.81 -17.24 -8.15
CA LEU A 142 5.60 -17.03 -6.72
C LEU A 142 4.33 -16.24 -6.42
N LYS A 143 3.53 -15.88 -7.45
CA LYS A 143 2.32 -15.06 -7.30
C LYS A 143 2.55 -13.81 -6.44
N VAL A 144 3.64 -13.11 -6.70
CA VAL A 144 3.95 -11.81 -6.12
C VAL A 144 3.92 -10.78 -7.25
N ASP A 145 3.33 -9.63 -6.99
CA ASP A 145 3.28 -8.50 -7.90
C ASP A 145 4.07 -7.31 -7.38
N ARG A 146 4.34 -6.41 -8.31
CA ARG A 146 4.74 -5.03 -8.05
C ARG A 146 3.47 -4.21 -7.76
N GLY A 147 2.95 -4.33 -6.54
CA GLY A 147 1.72 -3.65 -6.10
C GLY A 147 1.94 -2.15 -5.99
N HIS A 148 1.09 -1.35 -6.63
CA HIS A 148 1.14 0.11 -6.55
C HIS A 148 0.37 0.59 -5.31
N ILE A 149 0.77 1.66 -4.65
CA ILE A 149 -0.01 2.27 -3.55
C ILE A 149 -1.07 3.19 -4.13
N LEU A 150 -0.65 4.08 -5.02
CA LEU A 150 -1.54 4.89 -5.85
C LEU A 150 -1.66 4.22 -7.22
N GLY A 151 -2.75 3.48 -7.42
CA GLY A 151 -2.98 2.80 -8.68
C GLY A 151 -2.96 3.74 -9.90
N LYS A 152 -2.61 3.16 -11.05
CA LYS A 152 -2.47 3.88 -12.33
C LYS A 152 -3.75 4.59 -12.77
N PHE A 153 -4.91 4.19 -12.25
CA PHE A 153 -6.19 4.85 -12.49
C PHE A 153 -6.21 6.33 -12.08
N SER A 154 -5.32 6.76 -11.17
CA SER A 154 -5.23 8.15 -10.70
C SER A 154 -4.75 9.14 -11.77
N ASN A 155 -3.96 8.69 -12.75
CA ASN A 155 -3.22 9.56 -13.69
C ASN A 155 -2.30 10.60 -13.02
N LEU A 156 -1.92 10.40 -11.74
CA LEU A 156 -1.08 11.34 -10.98
C LEU A 156 0.40 10.95 -10.92
N LEU A 157 0.78 9.77 -11.41
CA LEU A 157 2.15 9.26 -11.32
C LEU A 157 3.19 10.21 -11.93
N SER A 158 2.92 10.82 -13.07
CA SER A 158 3.83 11.79 -13.69
C SER A 158 3.98 13.07 -12.87
N GLN A 159 2.94 13.50 -12.16
CA GLN A 159 3.02 14.65 -11.27
C GLN A 159 3.82 14.30 -10.01
N ILE A 160 3.69 13.06 -9.52
CA ILE A 160 4.49 12.53 -8.41
C ILE A 160 5.97 12.45 -8.81
N GLU A 161 6.30 11.90 -9.98
CA GLU A 161 7.68 11.89 -10.49
C GLU A 161 8.28 13.31 -10.48
N GLN A 162 7.53 14.30 -10.97
CA GLN A 162 7.97 15.69 -10.94
C GLN A 162 8.08 16.29 -9.53
N PHE A 163 7.30 15.81 -8.57
CA PHE A 163 7.40 16.22 -7.16
C PHE A 163 8.62 15.62 -6.47
N LEU A 164 8.95 14.37 -6.81
CA LEU A 164 10.09 13.65 -6.26
C LEU A 164 11.42 14.05 -6.91
N GLY A 165 11.38 14.57 -8.14
CA GLY A 165 12.52 15.00 -8.95
C GLY A 165 13.34 13.86 -9.57
N ASP A 166 14.35 14.23 -10.36
CA ASP A 166 15.02 13.33 -11.32
C ASP A 166 15.80 12.16 -10.69
N GLU A 167 16.14 12.22 -9.40
CA GLU A 167 16.92 11.18 -8.73
C GLU A 167 16.04 10.12 -8.04
N GLN A 168 14.73 10.38 -7.90
CA GLN A 168 13.77 9.51 -7.23
C GLN A 168 12.78 8.91 -8.23
N ASN A 169 12.92 7.61 -8.48
CA ASN A 169 11.98 6.85 -9.28
C ASN A 169 10.65 6.69 -8.52
N VAL A 170 9.52 7.12 -9.09
CA VAL A 170 8.20 6.98 -8.47
C VAL A 170 7.88 5.54 -8.08
N ASN A 171 8.35 4.57 -8.86
CA ASN A 171 8.16 3.15 -8.56
C ASN A 171 8.76 2.79 -7.20
N ASN A 172 9.74 3.51 -6.69
CA ASN A 172 10.39 3.16 -5.43
C ASN A 172 9.62 3.60 -4.19
N VAL A 173 8.70 4.53 -4.36
CA VAL A 173 7.87 5.08 -3.28
C VAL A 173 6.39 4.78 -3.50
N ASP A 174 6.04 4.26 -4.67
CA ASP A 174 4.69 3.86 -5.02
C ASP A 174 4.56 2.34 -5.22
N ILE A 175 5.65 1.58 -5.40
CA ILE A 175 5.59 0.12 -5.58
C ILE A 175 6.25 -0.62 -4.41
N TYR A 176 5.56 -1.65 -3.92
CA TYR A 176 6.06 -2.60 -2.93
C TYR A 176 5.73 -4.04 -3.34
N PRO A 177 6.45 -5.05 -2.80
CA PRO A 177 6.08 -6.45 -3.02
C PRO A 177 4.74 -6.77 -2.37
N GLN A 178 3.77 -7.19 -3.19
CA GLN A 178 2.43 -7.55 -2.75
C GLN A 178 2.06 -8.92 -3.30
N PHE A 179 1.45 -9.80 -2.49
CA PHE A 179 0.91 -11.04 -3.03
C PHE A 179 -0.17 -10.74 -4.08
N LYS A 180 -0.15 -11.47 -5.19
CA LYS A 180 -1.05 -11.29 -6.34
C LYS A 180 -2.52 -11.31 -5.94
N ARG A 181 -2.86 -12.10 -4.92
CA ARG A 181 -4.18 -12.09 -4.30
C ARG A 181 -4.54 -10.72 -3.71
N ALA A 182 -3.71 -10.21 -2.81
CA ALA A 182 -3.92 -8.93 -2.15
C ALA A 182 -3.93 -7.76 -3.15
N ASN A 183 -3.17 -7.86 -4.24
CA ASN A 183 -3.12 -6.87 -5.32
C ASN A 183 -4.35 -6.95 -6.25
N GLU A 184 -4.62 -8.12 -6.84
CA GLU A 184 -5.51 -8.26 -8.01
C GLU A 184 -6.89 -8.86 -7.72
N ASN A 185 -7.16 -9.41 -6.53
CA ASN A 185 -8.43 -10.09 -6.32
C ASN A 185 -9.60 -9.11 -6.25
N ALA A 186 -10.38 -9.01 -7.32
CA ALA A 186 -11.57 -8.15 -7.42
C ALA A 186 -12.90 -8.90 -7.25
N LYS A 187 -12.85 -10.16 -6.81
CA LYS A 187 -14.02 -11.03 -6.57
C LYS A 187 -14.23 -11.20 -5.06
N ASN A 188 -14.93 -12.25 -4.66
CA ASN A 188 -15.00 -12.69 -3.26
C ASN A 188 -13.60 -12.70 -2.65
N ASP A 189 -13.56 -12.24 -1.42
CA ASP A 189 -12.35 -11.89 -0.70
C ASP A 189 -11.57 -10.71 -1.36
N HIS A 190 -11.99 -9.48 -1.07
CA HIS A 190 -11.52 -8.26 -1.72
C HIS A 190 -10.04 -7.91 -1.46
N GLY A 191 -9.25 -7.95 -2.54
CA GLY A 191 -7.94 -7.30 -2.62
C GLY A 191 -8.04 -5.82 -3.02
N GLN A 192 -6.90 -5.17 -3.18
CA GLN A 192 -6.78 -3.75 -3.53
C GLN A 192 -7.54 -3.40 -4.81
N LEU A 193 -7.43 -4.22 -5.85
CA LEU A 193 -8.12 -3.99 -7.12
C LEU A 193 -9.65 -3.89 -6.99
N TYR A 194 -10.27 -4.56 -6.01
CA TYR A 194 -11.71 -4.43 -5.78
C TYR A 194 -12.10 -2.98 -5.49
N PHE A 195 -11.45 -2.37 -4.49
CA PHE A 195 -11.74 -1.00 -4.06
C PHE A 195 -11.35 0.02 -5.14
N GLU A 196 -10.22 -0.19 -5.83
CA GLU A 196 -9.80 0.68 -6.93
C GLU A 196 -10.77 0.61 -8.13
N HIS A 197 -11.36 -0.56 -8.41
CA HIS A 197 -12.39 -0.67 -9.44
C HIS A 197 -13.66 0.09 -9.10
N LEU A 198 -14.01 0.26 -7.82
CA LEU A 198 -15.16 1.09 -7.43
C LEU A 198 -14.92 2.55 -7.86
N ILE A 199 -13.73 3.09 -7.65
CA ILE A 199 -13.38 4.44 -8.14
C ILE A 199 -13.55 4.53 -9.67
N GLY A 200 -13.11 3.49 -10.39
CA GLY A 200 -13.25 3.41 -11.84
C GLY A 200 -14.69 3.33 -12.36
N LYS A 201 -15.66 2.91 -11.53
CA LYS A 201 -17.10 2.92 -11.85
C LYS A 201 -17.74 4.29 -11.60
N HIS A 202 -17.13 5.13 -10.78
CA HIS A 202 -17.63 6.45 -10.36
C HIS A 202 -16.72 7.59 -10.85
N LYS A 203 -16.36 7.57 -12.14
CA LYS A 203 -15.41 8.53 -12.75
C LYS A 203 -15.84 9.99 -12.69
N ASP A 204 -17.14 10.24 -12.60
CA ASP A 204 -17.70 11.59 -12.51
C ASP A 204 -17.91 12.05 -11.06
N THR A 205 -17.55 11.20 -10.08
CA THR A 205 -17.67 11.52 -8.66
C THR A 205 -16.32 11.97 -8.11
N PRO A 206 -16.21 13.20 -7.59
CA PRO A 206 -15.01 13.66 -6.89
C PRO A 206 -14.73 12.80 -5.65
N ILE A 207 -13.48 12.37 -5.51
CA ILE A 207 -13.08 11.40 -4.48
C ILE A 207 -11.82 11.89 -3.76
N TYR A 208 -11.82 11.81 -2.44
CA TYR A 208 -10.60 11.77 -1.65
C TYR A 208 -10.13 10.31 -1.55
N TYR A 209 -8.92 10.06 -2.02
CA TYR A 209 -8.25 8.77 -1.95
C TYR A 209 -7.02 8.88 -1.05
N GLU A 210 -6.85 7.94 -0.14
CA GLU A 210 -5.67 7.81 0.69
C GLU A 210 -5.27 6.34 0.74
N ALA A 211 -4.06 6.03 0.31
CA ALA A 211 -3.51 4.68 0.41
C ALA A 211 -2.13 4.69 1.03
N GLU A 212 -1.87 3.69 1.87
CA GLU A 212 -0.66 3.59 2.68
C GLU A 212 -0.22 2.13 2.84
N ALA A 213 1.03 1.84 2.49
CA ALA A 213 1.69 0.60 2.85
C ALA A 213 1.94 0.58 4.36
N ILE A 214 1.43 -0.46 5.02
CA ILE A 214 1.49 -0.64 6.46
C ILE A 214 2.62 -1.61 6.80
N PHE A 215 3.54 -1.20 7.65
CA PHE A 215 4.63 -2.03 8.14
C PHE A 215 4.40 -2.38 9.60
N ALA A 216 4.69 -3.63 10.01
CA ALA A 216 4.58 -4.00 11.42
C ALA A 216 5.61 -3.24 12.26
N ASN A 217 6.83 -3.11 11.74
CA ASN A 217 7.90 -2.27 12.29
C ASN A 217 8.53 -1.38 11.21
N PHE A 218 9.14 -0.26 11.61
CA PHE A 218 9.75 0.69 10.67
C PHE A 218 10.93 0.13 9.86
N ASP A 219 11.57 -0.94 10.34
CA ASP A 219 12.74 -1.57 9.72
C ASP A 219 12.36 -2.79 8.86
N ASP A 220 11.07 -3.11 8.76
CA ASP A 220 10.58 -4.17 7.88
C ASP A 220 10.83 -3.84 6.41
N LYS A 221 11.19 -4.87 5.64
CA LYS A 221 11.41 -4.73 4.19
C LYS A 221 10.15 -4.89 3.36
N VAL A 222 9.13 -5.57 3.90
CA VAL A 222 7.88 -5.84 3.20
C VAL A 222 6.72 -5.37 4.07
N PRO A 223 5.77 -4.59 3.55
CA PRO A 223 4.60 -4.19 4.32
C PRO A 223 3.69 -5.40 4.58
N ILE A 224 3.08 -5.42 5.76
CA ILE A 224 2.09 -6.41 6.17
C ILE A 224 0.74 -6.22 5.46
N GLY A 225 0.51 -5.08 4.82
CA GLY A 225 -0.73 -4.82 4.09
C GLY A 225 -0.83 -3.39 3.62
N THR A 226 -2.02 -3.05 3.15
CA THR A 226 -2.29 -1.75 2.53
C THR A 226 -3.56 -1.18 3.15
N ARG A 227 -3.45 -0.01 3.76
CA ARG A 227 -4.62 0.76 4.16
C ARG A 227 -5.12 1.55 2.97
N ILE A 228 -6.42 1.51 2.70
CA ILE A 228 -7.08 2.29 1.65
C ILE A 228 -8.26 3.00 2.27
N LYS A 229 -8.36 4.30 2.02
CA LYS A 229 -9.49 5.14 2.37
C LYS A 229 -10.00 5.85 1.12
N ILE A 230 -11.28 5.67 0.86
CA ILE A 230 -12.03 6.30 -0.23
C ILE A 230 -13.15 7.08 0.43
N VAL A 231 -13.25 8.37 0.16
CA VAL A 231 -14.31 9.22 0.68
C VAL A 231 -14.84 10.08 -0.45
N LYS A 232 -16.16 10.08 -0.62
CA LYS A 232 -16.81 11.02 -1.54
C LYS A 232 -16.62 12.44 -1.04
N ILE A 233 -16.24 13.33 -1.95
CA ILE A 233 -16.15 14.77 -1.68
C ILE A 233 -17.06 15.54 -2.62
N GLU A 234 -17.50 16.71 -2.18
CA GLU A 234 -18.33 17.62 -2.95
C GLU A 234 -17.71 19.00 -2.95
N LYS A 235 -17.96 19.77 -4.01
CA LYS A 235 -17.46 21.14 -4.10
C LYS A 235 -18.48 22.08 -3.47
N GLU A 236 -18.07 22.76 -2.41
CA GLU A 236 -18.81 23.87 -1.82
C GLU A 236 -18.03 25.16 -2.04
N ASN A 237 -18.60 26.08 -2.83
CA ASN A 237 -17.94 27.31 -3.28
C ASN A 237 -16.60 27.02 -3.99
N THR A 238 -15.47 27.37 -3.36
CA THR A 238 -14.11 27.21 -3.89
C THR A 238 -13.34 26.04 -3.27
N LYS A 239 -13.98 25.22 -2.43
CA LYS A 239 -13.31 24.14 -1.68
C LYS A 239 -14.05 22.82 -1.80
N TYR A 240 -13.31 21.73 -1.71
CA TYR A 240 -13.91 20.42 -1.53
C TYR A 240 -14.15 20.14 -0.05
N ILE A 241 -15.29 19.53 0.25
CA ILE A 241 -15.69 19.07 1.58
C ILE A 241 -16.06 17.58 1.52
N ILE A 242 -15.96 16.88 2.65
CA ILE A 242 -16.49 15.52 2.75
C ILE A 242 -18.01 15.56 2.57
N ALA A 243 -18.54 14.67 1.73
CA ALA A 243 -19.98 14.57 1.53
C ALA A 243 -20.68 14.18 2.85
N PRO A 244 -21.82 14.81 3.20
CA PRO A 244 -22.44 14.65 4.52
C PRO A 244 -23.12 13.29 4.76
N ASN A 245 -23.30 12.47 3.70
CA ASN A 245 -23.97 11.17 3.78
C ASN A 245 -22.98 10.02 3.52
N GLU A 246 -23.17 8.91 4.23
CA GLU A 246 -22.55 7.63 3.86
C GLU A 246 -23.08 7.19 2.49
N ASP A 247 -22.16 6.91 1.57
CA ASP A 247 -22.44 6.56 0.18
C ASP A 247 -21.74 5.24 -0.13
N GLU A 248 -22.25 4.49 -1.10
CA GLU A 248 -21.81 3.14 -1.49
C GLU A 248 -20.34 3.05 -1.91
N ILE A 249 -19.68 4.19 -2.13
CA ILE A 249 -18.28 4.28 -2.55
C ILE A 249 -17.30 4.62 -1.41
N SER A 250 -17.80 4.97 -0.22
CA SER A 250 -16.94 5.40 0.87
C SER A 250 -16.50 4.20 1.71
N PHE A 251 -15.21 3.92 1.71
CA PHE A 251 -14.62 2.78 2.40
C PHE A 251 -13.37 3.20 3.16
N HIS A 252 -13.08 2.50 4.24
CA HIS A 252 -11.81 2.60 4.91
C HIS A 252 -11.41 1.22 5.39
N VAL A 253 -10.38 0.66 4.76
CA VAL A 253 -10.05 -0.75 4.88
C VAL A 253 -8.54 -0.94 5.05
N PHE A 254 -8.16 -2.02 5.71
CA PHE A 254 -6.82 -2.57 5.72
C PHE A 254 -6.84 -3.93 5.02
N ILE A 255 -6.08 -4.03 3.93
CA ILE A 255 -5.97 -5.19 3.06
C ILE A 255 -4.70 -5.96 3.44
N PRO A 256 -4.84 -7.16 4.03
CA PRO A 256 -3.70 -7.98 4.42
C PRO A 256 -2.84 -8.40 3.22
N ASN A 257 -1.52 -8.21 3.31
CA ASN A 257 -0.57 -8.68 2.28
C ASN A 257 -0.25 -10.17 2.48
N CYS A 258 -1.19 -11.05 2.15
CA CYS A 258 -0.98 -12.48 2.25
C CYS A 258 -1.70 -13.31 1.19
N ASP A 259 -1.27 -14.57 1.04
CA ASP A 259 -1.89 -15.57 0.18
C ASP A 259 -2.70 -16.58 1.01
N TYR A 260 -3.90 -16.93 0.55
CA TYR A 260 -4.89 -17.69 1.31
C TYR A 260 -4.84 -19.20 1.00
N ALA A 261 -3.71 -19.81 1.36
CA ALA A 261 -3.37 -21.22 1.12
C ALA A 261 -4.40 -22.27 1.55
N GLU A 262 -5.20 -21.94 2.55
CA GLU A 262 -6.16 -22.84 3.19
C GLU A 262 -7.49 -22.90 2.42
N LYS A 263 -7.78 -21.91 1.57
CA LYS A 263 -9.01 -21.82 0.78
C LYS A 263 -8.79 -21.84 -0.73
N ASP A 264 -7.59 -21.47 -1.20
CA ASP A 264 -7.27 -21.45 -2.62
C ASP A 264 -6.35 -22.62 -3.00
N PRO A 265 -6.83 -23.65 -3.74
CA PRO A 265 -5.98 -24.73 -4.23
C PRO A 265 -4.89 -24.24 -5.20
N LYS A 266 -5.01 -23.02 -5.72
CA LYS A 266 -3.98 -22.38 -6.55
C LYS A 266 -2.93 -21.65 -5.72
N SER A 267 -3.06 -21.56 -4.40
CA SER A 267 -2.06 -20.91 -3.57
C SER A 267 -0.69 -21.56 -3.76
N VAL A 268 0.34 -20.73 -3.74
CA VAL A 268 1.74 -21.15 -3.88
C VAL A 268 2.41 -21.36 -2.52
N LEU A 269 1.68 -21.16 -1.41
CA LEU A 269 2.18 -21.37 -0.06
C LEU A 269 1.62 -22.66 0.55
N LYS A 270 2.42 -23.30 1.39
CA LYS A 270 1.96 -24.38 2.26
C LYS A 270 1.20 -23.84 3.46
N SER A 271 0.20 -24.59 3.94
CA SER A 271 -0.58 -24.20 5.13
C SER A 271 0.23 -24.34 6.43
N GLU A 272 1.36 -25.07 6.40
CA GLU A 272 2.25 -25.22 7.57
C GLU A 272 3.13 -23.99 7.87
N ASN A 273 2.97 -22.88 7.13
CA ASN A 273 3.63 -21.63 7.47
C ASN A 273 3.12 -21.10 8.82
N THR A 274 4.05 -20.80 9.72
CA THR A 274 3.82 -20.33 11.08
C THR A 274 3.82 -18.79 11.16
N VAL A 275 3.40 -18.24 12.29
CA VAL A 275 3.52 -16.79 12.59
C VAL A 275 4.95 -16.30 12.38
N ASP A 276 5.94 -17.08 12.84
CA ASP A 276 7.36 -16.71 12.78
C ASP A 276 7.91 -16.76 11.35
N ASP A 277 7.43 -17.70 10.52
CA ASP A 277 7.77 -17.78 9.09
C ASP A 277 7.35 -16.47 8.38
N TYR A 278 6.10 -16.05 8.56
CA TYR A 278 5.59 -14.80 7.99
C TYR A 278 6.29 -13.57 8.56
N ARG A 279 6.49 -13.50 9.87
CA ARG A 279 7.18 -12.36 10.49
C ARG A 279 8.62 -12.24 9.98
N THR A 280 9.32 -13.35 9.81
CA THR A 280 10.68 -13.40 9.24
C THR A 280 10.70 -12.89 7.80
N PHE A 281 9.69 -13.26 7.00
CA PHE A 281 9.52 -12.75 5.64
C PHE A 281 9.37 -11.22 5.63
N PHE A 282 8.46 -10.66 6.45
CA PHE A 282 8.23 -9.22 6.48
C PHE A 282 9.45 -8.42 6.94
N LYS A 283 10.16 -8.89 7.98
CA LYS A 283 11.41 -8.28 8.46
C LYS A 283 12.50 -8.30 7.40
N GLY A 284 12.80 -9.48 6.86
CA GLY A 284 14.02 -9.73 6.10
C GLY A 284 13.87 -9.69 4.58
N GLY A 285 12.64 -9.82 4.06
CA GLY A 285 12.38 -10.01 2.64
C GLY A 285 12.92 -11.34 2.08
N ASN A 286 13.19 -12.33 2.94
CA ASN A 286 13.71 -13.63 2.54
C ASN A 286 12.58 -14.58 2.17
N LEU A 287 12.46 -14.93 0.88
CA LEU A 287 11.43 -15.81 0.36
C LEU A 287 11.54 -17.21 0.96
N ASN A 288 12.75 -17.67 1.30
CA ASN A 288 12.97 -18.99 1.92
C ASN A 288 12.56 -19.06 3.40
N SER A 289 12.11 -17.96 3.99
CA SER A 289 11.40 -18.02 5.28
C SER A 289 9.98 -18.56 5.15
N LEU A 290 9.41 -18.55 3.94
CA LEU A 290 8.12 -19.16 3.64
C LEU A 290 8.30 -20.53 2.97
N LYS A 291 7.35 -21.42 3.23
CA LYS A 291 7.25 -22.76 2.62
C LYS A 291 6.37 -22.70 1.36
N TRP A 292 6.97 -22.97 0.20
CA TRP A 292 6.33 -22.84 -1.12
C TRP A 292 5.94 -24.19 -1.76
N LYS A 293 4.95 -24.15 -2.68
CA LYS A 293 4.43 -25.23 -3.54
C LYS A 293 4.68 -24.94 -5.04
#